data_AF-A0A7G2UBW5-F1
#
_entry.id   AF-A0A7G2UBW5-F1
#
_cell.length_a   1.000
_cell.length_b   1.000
_cell.length_c   1.000
_cell.angle_alpha   90.00
_cell.angle_beta   90.00
_cell.angle_gamma   90.00
#
_symmetry.space_group_name_H-M   'P 1'
#
loop_
_entity.id
_entity.type
_entity.pdbx_description
1 polymer ?
#
loop_
_entity_poly.entity_id
_entity_poly.type
_entity_poly.pdbx_seq_one_letter_code
_entity_poly.pdbx_strand_id
1 'polypeptide(L)'
;MSKHEKSFIPDTIDPDLLRRTESAILDYMEKHEGKMPTQHEVNETVKTSFTRLGPAIRAVKTRLFATQTKLANMPEIPEDLRQAHEQMLKELWARTRELQNGEIVELRQAQAEKDRTYQREVADLEQVISLIEGAQKRECERADAVEAECKKLREQLEEVTAELAQARGRLAERDFILRMLPSSPAEESNSRKSTTRKGAPDEPDTGDLFQLRPEQGSAEPSGE
;
A
#
# COMPACT_ATOMS: atom_id res chain seq x y z
N MET A 1 1.17 -36.60 78.31
CA MET A 1 0.78 -35.71 77.18
C MET A 1 1.44 -34.35 77.38
N SER A 2 2.75 -34.24 77.11
CA SER A 2 3.46 -32.95 77.18
C SER A 2 3.33 -32.28 75.82
N LYS A 3 2.51 -31.23 75.74
CA LYS A 3 2.32 -30.45 74.51
C LYS A 3 3.41 -29.39 74.46
N HIS A 4 4.31 -29.52 73.49
CA HIS A 4 5.40 -28.60 73.21
C HIS A 4 4.92 -27.15 73.09
N GLU A 5 5.46 -26.25 73.93
CA GLU A 5 5.58 -24.83 73.61
C GLU A 5 6.60 -24.71 72.47
N LYS A 6 6.11 -24.48 71.24
CA LYS A 6 6.95 -24.06 70.13
C LYS A 6 7.38 -22.61 70.41
N SER A 7 8.55 -22.45 71.00
CA SER A 7 9.28 -21.19 71.01
C SER A 7 9.40 -20.67 69.57
N PHE A 8 8.85 -19.48 69.33
CA PHE A 8 8.93 -18.81 68.03
C PHE A 8 10.39 -18.40 67.80
N ILE A 9 11.03 -19.01 66.80
CA ILE A 9 12.41 -18.68 66.42
C ILE A 9 12.39 -17.34 65.65
N PRO A 10 13.21 -16.34 65.98
CA PRO A 10 13.09 -14.97 65.45
C PRO A 10 13.50 -14.79 63.98
N ASP A 11 14.06 -15.81 63.33
CA ASP A 11 14.89 -15.62 62.13
C ASP A 11 14.13 -15.70 60.79
N THR A 12 12.82 -15.89 60.81
CA THR A 12 11.99 -15.85 59.59
C THR A 12 10.76 -14.99 59.82
N ILE A 13 10.97 -13.67 59.89
CA ILE A 13 9.88 -12.70 59.83
C ILE A 13 9.47 -12.54 58.37
N ASP A 14 8.17 -12.70 58.07
CA ASP A 14 7.64 -12.57 56.71
C ASP A 14 7.97 -11.17 56.12
N PRO A 15 8.57 -11.09 54.92
CA PRO A 15 8.96 -9.80 54.32
C PRO A 15 7.75 -8.91 54.01
N ASP A 16 6.61 -9.52 53.68
CA ASP A 16 5.35 -8.79 53.44
C ASP A 16 4.73 -8.26 54.73
N LEU A 17 4.99 -8.91 55.86
CA LEU A 17 4.60 -8.37 57.17
C LEU A 17 5.45 -7.15 57.50
N LEU A 18 6.76 -7.21 57.26
CA LEU A 18 7.67 -6.08 57.48
C LEU A 18 7.27 -4.86 56.63
N ARG A 19 6.96 -5.05 55.34
CA ARG A 19 6.50 -3.97 54.45
C ARG A 19 5.19 -3.34 54.94
N ARG A 20 4.20 -4.15 55.32
CA ARG A 20 2.93 -3.66 55.85
C ARG A 20 3.10 -2.91 57.17
N THR A 21 3.95 -3.42 58.07
CA THR A 21 4.26 -2.73 59.33
C THR A 21 5.03 -1.44 59.10
N GLU A 22 5.91 -1.37 58.10
CA GLU A 22 6.61 -0.15 57.71
C GLU A 22 5.67 0.91 57.16
N SER A 23 4.82 0.56 56.20
CA SER A 23 3.80 1.49 55.69
C SER A 23 2.90 2.00 56.82
N ALA A 24 2.42 1.11 57.69
CA ALA A 24 1.61 1.49 58.85
C ALA A 24 2.34 2.44 59.82
N ILE A 25 3.64 2.24 60.04
CA ILE A 25 4.44 3.11 60.91
C ILE A 25 4.66 4.48 60.25
N LEU A 26 4.99 4.51 58.96
CA LEU A 26 5.21 5.76 58.22
C LEU A 26 3.92 6.58 58.08
N ASP A 27 2.79 5.95 57.75
CA ASP A 27 1.49 6.60 57.64
C ASP A 27 1.04 7.20 58.98
N TYR A 28 1.34 6.52 60.09
CA TYR A 28 1.06 7.04 61.43
C TYR A 28 1.96 8.25 61.75
N MET A 29 3.25 8.14 61.46
CA MET A 29 4.20 9.24 61.67
C MET A 29 3.83 10.48 60.85
N GLU A 30 3.35 10.31 59.62
CA GLU A 30 2.88 11.41 58.78
C GLU A 30 1.66 12.12 59.40
N LYS A 31 0.70 11.35 59.94
CA LYS A 31 -0.52 11.89 60.56
C LYS A 31 -0.30 12.49 61.95
N HIS A 32 0.77 12.12 62.64
CA HIS A 32 1.03 12.49 64.03
C HIS A 32 2.36 13.21 64.24
N GLU A 33 2.79 14.00 63.26
CA GLU A 33 3.96 14.90 63.37
C GLU A 33 5.25 14.18 63.79
N GLY A 34 5.47 12.98 63.26
CA GLY A 34 6.67 12.19 63.53
C GLY A 34 6.65 11.41 64.85
N LYS A 35 5.53 11.38 65.59
CA LYS A 35 5.40 10.52 66.78
C LYS A 35 5.44 9.04 66.39
N MET A 36 6.25 8.27 67.12
CA MET A 36 6.37 6.83 66.90
C MET A 36 5.12 6.09 67.41
N PRO A 37 4.49 5.26 66.59
CA PRO A 37 3.27 4.56 66.99
C PRO A 37 3.52 3.50 68.07
N THR A 38 2.52 3.31 68.91
CA THR A 38 2.45 2.19 69.86
C THR A 38 2.12 0.88 69.15
N GLN A 39 2.42 -0.25 69.78
CA GLN A 39 2.16 -1.57 69.19
C GLN A 39 0.67 -1.82 68.93
N HIS A 40 -0.23 -1.15 69.66
CA HIS A 40 -1.68 -1.25 69.47
C HIS A 40 -2.10 -0.54 68.18
N GLU A 41 -1.64 0.70 67.97
CA GLU A 41 -1.97 1.52 66.80
C GLU A 41 -1.48 0.90 65.48
N VAL A 42 -0.30 0.27 65.48
CA VAL A 42 0.17 -0.49 64.30
C VAL A 42 -0.68 -1.73 64.07
N ASN A 43 -1.26 -2.32 65.12
CA ASN A 43 -2.10 -3.52 64.97
C ASN A 43 -3.50 -3.20 64.43
N GLU A 44 -4.01 -1.99 64.60
CA GLU A 44 -5.29 -1.56 64.02
C GLU A 44 -5.27 -1.59 62.49
N THR A 45 -4.11 -1.30 61.90
CA THR A 45 -3.89 -1.25 60.46
C THR A 45 -3.41 -2.58 59.89
N VAL A 46 -2.44 -3.23 60.54
CA VAL A 46 -1.83 -4.47 60.05
C VAL A 46 -2.68 -5.71 60.38
N LYS A 47 -3.50 -5.65 61.45
CA LYS A 47 -4.46 -6.68 61.89
C LYS A 47 -3.86 -8.09 61.99
N THR A 48 -2.82 -8.24 62.82
CA THR A 48 -2.13 -9.53 63.04
C THR A 48 -1.98 -9.89 64.52
N SER A 49 -1.46 -11.08 64.82
CA SER A 49 -1.20 -11.48 66.20
C SER A 49 -0.02 -10.70 66.79
N PHE A 50 -0.17 -10.21 68.03
CA PHE A 50 0.88 -9.45 68.73
C PHE A 50 2.21 -10.21 68.85
N THR A 51 2.17 -11.55 68.87
CA THR A 51 3.33 -12.43 68.89
C THR A 51 4.18 -12.34 67.61
N ARG A 52 3.55 -12.11 66.45
CA ARG A 52 4.23 -11.93 65.16
C ARG A 52 4.56 -10.46 64.89
N LEU A 53 3.69 -9.57 65.33
CA LEU A 53 3.83 -8.13 65.14
C LEU A 53 4.99 -7.52 65.95
N GLY A 54 5.20 -7.97 67.19
CA GLY A 54 6.23 -7.40 68.09
C GLY A 54 7.66 -7.46 67.51
N PRO A 55 8.14 -8.64 67.05
CA PRO A 55 9.42 -8.76 66.35
C PRO A 55 9.51 -7.89 65.09
N ALA A 56 8.45 -7.85 64.27
CA ALA A 56 8.41 -7.07 63.04
C ALA A 56 8.51 -5.55 63.30
N ILE A 57 7.76 -5.03 64.27
CA ILE A 57 7.82 -3.62 64.67
C ILE A 57 9.22 -3.25 65.16
N ARG A 58 9.86 -4.09 65.97
CA ARG A 58 11.23 -3.83 66.45
C ARG A 58 12.22 -3.78 65.29
N ALA A 59 12.16 -4.74 64.37
CA ALA A 59 13.03 -4.76 63.19
C ALA A 59 12.85 -3.51 62.31
N VAL A 60 11.60 -3.13 62.02
CA VAL A 60 11.29 -1.94 61.21
C VAL A 60 11.70 -0.66 61.92
N LYS A 61 11.39 -0.49 63.21
CA LYS A 61 11.80 0.70 63.99
C LYS A 61 13.31 0.85 63.99
N THR A 62 14.06 -0.22 64.28
CA THR A 62 15.53 -0.19 64.25
C THR A 62 16.05 0.22 62.88
N ARG A 63 15.46 -0.29 61.79
CA ARG A 63 15.84 0.09 60.42
C ARG A 63 15.53 1.55 60.14
N LEU A 64 14.33 2.03 60.46
CA LEU A 64 13.89 3.41 60.25
C LEU A 64 14.76 4.40 61.04
N PHE A 65 15.07 4.08 62.29
CA PHE A 65 16.01 4.88 63.08
C PHE A 65 17.41 4.86 62.50
N ALA A 66 17.90 3.72 62.04
CA ALA A 66 19.21 3.64 61.38
C ALA A 66 19.25 4.46 60.08
N THR A 67 18.18 4.43 59.27
CA THR A 67 18.09 5.28 58.07
C THR A 67 17.98 6.75 58.41
N GLN A 68 17.19 7.11 59.42
CA GLN A 68 17.07 8.49 59.89
C GLN A 68 18.39 9.02 60.44
N THR A 69 19.12 8.19 61.19
CA THR A 69 20.45 8.53 61.71
C THR A 69 21.45 8.69 60.58
N LYS A 70 21.40 7.81 59.57
CA LYS A 70 22.22 7.96 58.36
C LYS A 70 21.90 9.26 57.62
N LEU A 71 20.62 9.56 57.39
CA LEU A 71 20.18 10.79 56.73
C LEU A 71 20.57 12.04 57.53
N ALA A 72 20.45 12.01 58.85
CA ALA A 72 20.88 13.10 59.73
C ALA A 72 22.40 13.29 59.75
N ASN A 73 23.16 12.20 59.54
CA ASN A 73 24.62 12.22 59.46
C ASN A 73 25.14 12.40 58.02
N MET A 74 24.26 12.50 57.02
CA MET A 74 24.70 12.77 55.65
C MET A 74 25.10 14.24 55.54
N PRO A 75 26.31 14.54 55.03
CA PRO A 75 26.70 15.92 54.77
C PRO A 75 25.76 16.52 53.73
N GLU A 76 25.30 17.73 54.00
CA GLU A 76 24.45 18.48 53.08
C GLU A 76 25.22 18.71 51.77
N ILE A 77 24.59 18.40 50.63
CA ILE A 77 25.22 18.59 49.33
C ILE A 77 25.45 20.08 49.15
N PRO A 78 26.67 20.54 48.79
CA PRO A 78 26.92 21.94 48.53
C PRO A 78 25.92 22.51 47.52
N GLU A 79 25.31 23.62 47.89
CA GLU A 79 24.20 24.22 47.13
C GLU A 79 24.56 24.50 45.67
N ASP A 80 25.81 24.91 45.41
CA ASP A 80 26.33 25.14 44.07
C ASP A 80 26.32 23.87 43.21
N LEU A 81 26.67 22.72 43.80
CA LEU A 81 26.68 21.44 43.10
C LEU A 81 25.26 20.95 42.83
N ARG A 82 24.33 21.19 43.76
CA ARG A 82 22.90 20.90 43.58
C ARG A 82 22.33 21.71 42.41
N GLN A 83 22.58 23.01 42.40
CA GLN A 83 22.10 23.91 41.35
C GLN A 83 22.72 23.57 39.98
N ALA A 84 24.03 23.29 39.93
CA ALA A 84 24.69 22.87 38.70
C ALA A 84 24.10 21.57 38.13
N HIS A 85 23.82 20.59 39.00
CA HIS A 85 23.18 19.34 38.58
C HIS A 85 21.74 19.55 38.10
N GLU A 86 20.95 20.36 38.79
CA GLU A 86 19.58 20.70 38.38
C GLU A 86 19.55 21.44 37.03
N GLN A 87 20.48 22.37 36.81
CA GLN A 87 20.63 23.09 35.53
C GLN A 87 21.02 22.14 34.40
N MET A 88 22.02 21.29 34.63
CA MET A 88 22.44 20.27 33.66
C MET A 88 21.27 19.34 33.28
N LEU A 89 20.48 18.87 34.26
CA LEU A 89 19.31 18.05 33.97
C LEU A 89 18.29 18.81 33.11
N LYS A 90 18.00 20.08 33.43
CA LYS A 90 17.09 20.91 32.62
C LYS A 90 17.58 21.06 31.19
N GLU A 91 18.87 21.31 30.99
CA GLU A 91 19.47 21.42 29.66
C GLU A 91 19.39 20.11 28.88
N LEU A 92 19.71 18.98 29.52
CA LEU A 92 19.60 17.66 28.90
C LEU A 92 18.17 17.36 28.48
N TRP A 93 17.18 17.67 29.33
CA TRP A 93 15.77 17.53 29.01
C TRP A 93 15.33 18.44 27.86
N ALA A 94 15.76 19.70 27.85
CA ALA A 94 15.47 20.63 26.77
C ALA A 94 16.03 20.15 25.43
N ARG A 95 17.31 19.77 25.39
CA ARG A 95 17.97 19.24 24.18
C ARG A 95 17.32 17.95 23.68
N THR A 96 17.00 17.03 24.59
CA THR A 96 16.34 15.77 24.21
C THR A 96 14.98 16.04 23.60
N ARG A 97 14.22 16.98 24.18
CA ARG A 97 12.91 17.38 23.66
C ARG A 97 13.01 18.07 22.31
N GLU A 98 14.00 18.95 22.12
CA GLU A 98 14.26 19.62 20.85
C GLU A 98 14.61 18.61 19.75
N LEU A 99 15.50 17.66 20.02
CA LEU A 99 15.86 16.61 19.08
C LEU A 99 14.65 15.74 18.70
N GLN A 100 13.91 15.23 19.70
CA GLN A 100 12.72 14.41 19.44
C GLN A 100 11.66 15.17 18.66
N ASN A 101 11.41 16.44 19.00
CA ASN A 101 10.46 17.25 18.25
C ASN A 101 10.95 17.55 16.83
N GLY A 102 12.26 17.79 16.65
CA GLY A 102 12.89 18.01 15.35
C GLY A 102 12.72 16.79 14.44
N GLU A 103 13.09 15.61 14.93
CA GLU A 103 12.93 14.34 14.21
C GLU A 103 11.46 14.10 13.81
N ILE A 104 10.50 14.37 14.71
CA ILE A 104 9.07 14.24 14.40
C ILE A 104 8.65 15.20 13.28
N VAL A 105 9.13 16.44 13.30
CA VAL A 105 8.81 17.44 12.27
C VAL A 105 9.42 17.04 10.93
N GLU A 106 10.69 16.62 10.91
CA GLU A 106 11.37 16.15 9.70
C GLU A 106 10.68 14.94 9.09
N LEU A 107 10.32 13.94 9.91
CA LEU A 107 9.58 12.75 9.45
C LEU A 107 8.22 13.12 8.86
N ARG A 108 7.50 14.07 9.46
CA ARG A 108 6.22 14.55 8.93
C ARG A 108 6.39 15.28 7.60
N GLN A 109 7.43 16.10 7.47
CA GLN A 109 7.72 16.79 6.21
C GLN A 109 8.10 15.80 5.11
N ALA A 110 8.99 14.86 5.39
CA ALA A 110 9.39 13.83 4.45
C ALA A 110 8.20 12.95 4.03
N GLN A 111 7.29 12.62 4.95
CA GLN A 111 6.07 11.89 4.62
C GLN A 111 5.15 12.73 3.73
N ALA A 112 4.94 14.01 4.04
CA ALA A 112 4.11 14.89 3.22
C ALA A 112 4.68 15.09 1.81
N GLU A 113 6.01 15.10 1.65
CA GLU A 113 6.65 15.14 0.33
C GLU A 113 6.41 13.86 -0.47
N LYS A 114 6.57 12.69 0.17
CA LYS A 114 6.24 11.40 -0.45
C LYS A 114 4.77 11.30 -0.84
N ASP A 115 3.86 11.73 0.02
CA ASP A 115 2.43 11.72 -0.28
C ASP A 115 2.13 12.63 -1.48
N ARG A 116 2.79 13.79 -1.59
CA ARG A 116 2.67 14.66 -2.77
C ARG A 116 3.23 14.03 -4.04
N THR A 117 4.36 13.31 -3.96
CA THR A 117 4.89 12.61 -5.15
C THR A 117 3.94 11.49 -5.59
N TYR A 118 3.43 10.69 -4.65
CA TYR A 118 2.45 9.65 -4.96
C TYR A 118 1.16 10.23 -5.55
N GLN A 119 0.66 11.34 -5.02
CA GLN A 119 -0.52 12.00 -5.58
C GLN A 119 -0.30 12.47 -7.02
N ARG A 120 0.89 12.97 -7.35
CA ARG A 120 1.23 13.35 -8.72
C ARG A 120 1.33 12.13 -9.63
N GLU A 121 2.03 11.08 -9.20
CA GLU A 121 2.15 9.83 -9.95
C GLU A 121 0.79 9.21 -10.25
N VAL A 122 -0.11 9.19 -9.27
CA VAL A 122 -1.48 8.69 -9.46
C VAL A 122 -2.24 9.57 -10.46
N ALA A 123 -2.17 10.90 -10.35
CA ALA A 123 -2.82 11.80 -11.29
C ALA A 123 -2.30 11.63 -12.73
N ASP A 124 -0.98 11.46 -12.89
CA ASP A 124 -0.35 11.22 -14.19
C ASP A 124 -0.81 9.88 -14.79
N LEU A 125 -0.88 8.82 -13.97
CA LEU A 125 -1.39 7.52 -14.39
C LEU A 125 -2.88 7.56 -14.76
N GLU A 126 -3.70 8.26 -13.99
CA GLU A 126 -5.13 8.48 -14.30
C GLU A 126 -5.30 9.19 -15.65
N GLN A 127 -4.44 10.18 -15.94
CA GLN A 127 -4.46 10.86 -17.24
C GLN A 127 -4.08 9.90 -18.39
N VAL A 128 -3.05 9.07 -18.21
CA VAL A 128 -2.65 8.06 -19.20
C VAL A 128 -3.79 7.06 -19.45
N ILE A 129 -4.44 6.57 -18.38
CA ILE A 129 -5.58 5.66 -18.49
C ILE A 129 -6.71 6.32 -19.28
N SER A 130 -7.05 7.58 -18.97
CA SER A 130 -8.11 8.30 -19.70
C SER A 130 -7.80 8.45 -21.20
N LEU A 131 -6.53 8.71 -21.55
CA LEU A 131 -6.10 8.77 -22.95
C LEU A 131 -6.22 7.41 -23.66
N ILE A 132 -5.81 6.33 -22.99
CA ILE A 132 -5.90 4.97 -23.53
C ILE A 132 -7.36 4.55 -23.72
N GLU A 133 -8.22 4.78 -22.72
CA GLU A 133 -9.65 4.48 -22.82
C GLU A 133 -10.32 5.29 -23.94
N GLY A 134 -9.94 6.56 -24.10
CA GLY A 134 -10.41 7.39 -25.19
C GLY A 134 -9.96 6.87 -26.56
N ALA A 135 -8.70 6.43 -26.69
CA ALA A 135 -8.20 5.83 -27.92
C ALA A 135 -8.90 4.50 -28.24
N GLN A 136 -9.07 3.63 -27.23
CA GLN A 136 -9.77 2.36 -27.39
C GLN A 136 -11.21 2.57 -27.88
N LYS A 137 -11.95 3.51 -27.30
CA LYS A 137 -13.31 3.84 -27.75
C LYS A 137 -13.34 4.24 -29.23
N ARG A 138 -12.41 5.11 -29.66
CA ARG A 138 -12.32 5.52 -31.06
C ARG A 138 -11.98 4.36 -32.00
N GLU A 139 -11.09 3.46 -31.57
CA GLU A 139 -10.76 2.27 -32.37
C GLU A 139 -11.95 1.30 -32.46
N CYS A 140 -12.71 1.11 -31.37
CA CYS A 140 -13.94 0.34 -31.38
C CYS A 140 -14.97 0.94 -32.34
N GLU A 141 -15.22 2.26 -32.27
CA GLU A 141 -16.13 2.94 -33.19
C GLU A 141 -15.69 2.80 -34.66
N ARG A 142 -14.37 2.85 -34.92
CA ARG A 142 -13.82 2.65 -36.26
C ARG A 142 -14.01 1.21 -36.73
N ALA A 143 -13.79 0.24 -35.86
CA ALA A 143 -14.01 -1.18 -36.16
C ALA A 143 -15.49 -1.45 -36.46
N ASP A 144 -16.41 -0.94 -35.63
CA ASP A 144 -17.85 -1.08 -35.84
C ASP A 144 -18.30 -0.47 -37.17
N ALA A 145 -17.77 0.70 -37.55
CA ALA A 145 -18.05 1.33 -38.83
C ALA A 145 -17.56 0.47 -40.01
N VAL A 146 -16.33 -0.03 -39.95
CA VAL A 146 -15.76 -0.92 -40.97
C VAL A 146 -16.55 -2.24 -41.07
N GLU A 147 -16.94 -2.82 -39.94
CA GLU A 147 -17.78 -4.03 -39.93
C GLU A 147 -19.15 -3.79 -40.60
N ALA A 148 -19.77 -2.63 -40.36
CA ALA A 148 -21.02 -2.27 -41.00
C ALA A 148 -20.87 -2.09 -42.52
N GLU A 149 -19.78 -1.47 -42.97
CA GLU A 149 -19.44 -1.36 -44.39
C GLU A 149 -19.19 -2.72 -45.03
N CYS A 150 -18.45 -3.60 -44.35
CA CYS A 150 -18.19 -4.96 -44.83
C CYS A 150 -19.48 -5.77 -44.98
N LYS A 151 -20.44 -5.62 -44.06
CA LYS A 151 -21.77 -6.24 -44.17
C LYS A 151 -22.51 -5.76 -45.41
N LYS A 152 -22.57 -4.45 -45.64
CA LYS A 152 -23.21 -3.87 -46.84
C LYS A 152 -22.56 -4.35 -48.14
N LEU A 153 -21.23 -4.40 -48.19
CA LEU A 153 -20.50 -4.89 -49.36
C LEU A 153 -20.78 -6.37 -49.62
N ARG A 154 -20.90 -7.19 -48.57
CA ARG A 154 -21.30 -8.60 -48.71
C ARG A 154 -22.71 -8.74 -49.27
N GLU A 155 -23.67 -7.97 -48.77
CA GLU A 155 -25.05 -7.95 -49.29
C GLU A 155 -25.08 -7.55 -50.77
N GLN A 156 -24.34 -6.52 -51.17
CA GLN A 156 -24.22 -6.10 -52.57
C GLN A 156 -23.58 -7.18 -53.46
N LEU A 157 -22.55 -7.88 -52.96
CA LEU A 157 -21.95 -9.00 -53.68
C LEU A 157 -22.96 -10.15 -53.86
N GLU A 158 -23.76 -10.46 -52.84
CA GLU A 158 -24.82 -11.47 -52.94
C GLU A 158 -25.88 -11.08 -53.98
N GLU A 159 -26.30 -9.81 -54.01
CA GLU A 159 -27.25 -9.31 -55.02
C GLU A 159 -26.68 -9.42 -56.45
N VAL A 160 -25.46 -8.90 -56.67
CA VAL A 160 -24.83 -8.92 -57.99
C VAL A 160 -24.56 -10.35 -58.46
N THR A 161 -24.18 -11.26 -57.56
CA THR A 161 -23.97 -12.66 -57.92
C THR A 161 -25.28 -13.36 -58.29
N ALA A 162 -26.39 -13.02 -57.64
CA ALA A 162 -27.71 -13.51 -58.01
C ALA A 162 -28.16 -12.98 -59.39
N GLU A 163 -27.95 -11.68 -59.66
CA GLU A 163 -28.22 -11.08 -60.98
C GLU A 163 -27.39 -11.72 -62.09
N LEU A 164 -26.10 -11.96 -61.82
CA LEU A 164 -25.19 -12.63 -62.77
C LEU A 164 -25.65 -14.07 -63.04
N ALA A 165 -26.04 -14.81 -62.01
CA ALA A 165 -26.61 -16.15 -62.17
C ALA A 165 -27.89 -16.12 -63.02
N GLN A 166 -28.76 -15.14 -62.81
CA GLN A 166 -29.97 -14.96 -63.62
C GLN A 166 -29.64 -14.62 -65.09
N ALA A 167 -28.68 -13.72 -65.33
CA ALA A 167 -28.22 -13.35 -66.66
C ALA A 167 -27.59 -14.54 -67.40
N ARG A 168 -26.78 -15.36 -66.70
CA ARG A 168 -26.24 -16.62 -67.22
C ARG A 168 -27.35 -17.61 -67.56
N GLY A 169 -28.39 -17.73 -66.74
CA GLY A 169 -29.56 -18.55 -67.04
C GLY A 169 -30.26 -18.13 -68.34
N ARG A 170 -30.56 -16.84 -68.49
CA ARG A 170 -31.16 -16.29 -69.73
C ARG A 170 -30.27 -16.51 -70.96
N LEU A 171 -28.95 -16.43 -70.79
CA LEU A 171 -27.99 -16.67 -71.88
C LEU A 171 -27.97 -18.16 -72.26
N ALA A 172 -28.00 -19.08 -71.28
CA ALA A 172 -28.10 -20.52 -71.53
C ALA A 172 -29.42 -20.90 -72.23
N GLU A 173 -30.54 -20.28 -71.85
CA GLU A 173 -31.82 -20.44 -72.54
C GLU A 173 -31.75 -19.97 -74.00
N ARG A 174 -31.14 -18.80 -74.25
CA ARG A 174 -30.90 -18.29 -75.60
C ARG A 174 -30.03 -19.23 -76.42
N ASP A 175 -28.93 -19.72 -75.86
CA ASP A 175 -28.03 -20.67 -76.53
C ASP A 175 -28.74 -21.99 -76.85
N PHE A 176 -29.62 -22.47 -75.95
CA PHE A 176 -30.44 -23.64 -76.19
C PHE A 176 -31.43 -23.42 -77.34
N ILE A 177 -32.13 -22.27 -77.37
CA ILE A 177 -33.04 -21.90 -78.46
C ILE A 177 -32.29 -21.81 -79.79
N LEU A 178 -31.11 -21.17 -79.81
CA LEU A 178 -30.28 -21.06 -81.01
C LEU A 178 -29.80 -22.41 -81.54
N ARG A 179 -29.51 -23.38 -80.67
CA ARG A 179 -29.18 -24.76 -81.08
C ARG A 179 -30.38 -25.53 -81.63
N MET A 180 -31.58 -25.26 -81.13
CA MET A 180 -32.82 -25.92 -81.54
C MET A 180 -33.41 -25.36 -82.83
N LEU A 181 -33.01 -24.15 -83.23
CA LEU A 181 -33.34 -23.59 -84.54
C LEU A 181 -32.61 -24.39 -85.63
N PRO A 182 -33.31 -24.94 -86.63
CA PRO A 182 -32.64 -25.55 -87.77
C PRO A 182 -31.80 -24.46 -88.43
N SER A 183 -30.52 -24.76 -88.68
CA SER A 183 -29.69 -23.92 -89.54
C SER A 183 -30.35 -23.87 -90.92
N SER A 184 -31.18 -22.85 -91.15
CA SER A 184 -31.71 -22.56 -92.47
C SER A 184 -30.53 -22.26 -93.38
N PRO A 185 -30.49 -22.81 -94.61
CA PRO A 185 -29.33 -22.69 -95.47
C PRO A 185 -29.25 -21.25 -95.95
N ALA A 186 -28.27 -20.51 -95.44
CA ALA A 186 -27.70 -19.39 -96.16
C ALA A 186 -26.48 -19.90 -96.91
N GLU A 187 -26.71 -20.54 -98.06
CA GLU A 187 -25.77 -20.33 -99.15
C GLU A 187 -25.98 -18.91 -99.64
N GLU A 188 -25.02 -18.03 -99.39
CA GLU A 188 -24.28 -17.44 -100.48
C GLU A 188 -23.02 -16.76 -99.96
N SER A 189 -21.93 -17.17 -100.58
CA SER A 189 -20.60 -16.61 -100.47
C SER A 189 -20.61 -15.09 -100.60
N ASN A 190 -20.00 -14.41 -99.64
CA ASN A 190 -19.25 -13.21 -99.98
C ASN A 190 -17.90 -13.22 -99.29
N SER A 191 -16.90 -13.48 -100.12
CA SER A 191 -15.49 -13.28 -99.83
C SER A 191 -15.25 -11.93 -99.16
N ARG A 192 -14.59 -11.93 -98.01
CA ARG A 192 -13.68 -10.85 -97.61
C ARG A 192 -12.66 -11.40 -96.62
N LYS A 193 -11.46 -11.66 -97.15
CA LYS A 193 -10.22 -11.62 -96.38
C LYS A 193 -10.25 -10.36 -95.53
N SER A 194 -10.31 -10.52 -94.21
CA SER A 194 -9.81 -9.48 -93.31
C SER A 194 -8.94 -10.14 -92.26
N THR A 195 -7.74 -9.61 -92.23
CA THR A 195 -6.58 -9.95 -91.43
C THR A 195 -6.89 -10.13 -89.94
N THR A 196 -6.35 -11.22 -89.41
CA THR A 196 -5.92 -11.40 -88.03
C THR A 196 -5.35 -10.09 -87.45
N ARG A 197 -6.04 -9.47 -86.49
CA ARG A 197 -5.41 -8.61 -85.49
C ARG A 197 -5.32 -9.40 -84.20
N LYS A 198 -4.08 -9.71 -83.83
CA LYS A 198 -3.70 -10.21 -82.51
C LYS A 198 -4.25 -9.25 -81.45
N GLY A 199 -4.88 -9.81 -80.43
CA GLY A 199 -4.97 -9.16 -79.13
C GLY A 199 -3.57 -9.11 -78.49
N ALA A 200 -3.26 -7.97 -77.90
CA ALA A 200 -2.47 -7.90 -76.68
C ALA A 200 -3.42 -7.34 -75.61
N PRO A 201 -3.53 -7.95 -74.43
CA PRO A 201 -4.32 -7.41 -73.33
C PRO A 201 -3.51 -6.33 -72.61
N ASP A 202 -4.12 -5.17 -72.39
CA ASP A 202 -3.65 -4.20 -71.39
C ASP A 202 -3.87 -4.82 -70.01
N GLU A 203 -2.78 -5.08 -69.30
CA GLU A 203 -2.77 -5.43 -67.89
C GLU A 203 -3.28 -4.24 -67.05
N PRO A 204 -4.19 -4.44 -66.08
CA PRO A 204 -4.41 -3.47 -65.03
C PRO A 204 -3.24 -3.53 -64.03
N ASP A 205 -2.63 -2.37 -63.87
CA ASP A 205 -1.57 -1.98 -62.94
C ASP A 205 -1.80 -2.52 -61.51
N THR A 206 -1.25 -3.69 -61.23
CA THR A 206 -1.02 -4.17 -59.86
C THR A 206 0.42 -3.89 -59.48
N GLY A 207 0.65 -2.94 -58.57
CA GLY A 207 1.91 -2.93 -57.84
C GLY A 207 2.39 -1.60 -57.29
N ASP A 208 1.53 -0.78 -56.67
CA ASP A 208 2.02 0.23 -55.73
C ASP A 208 2.40 -0.46 -54.40
N LEU A 209 3.46 -1.26 -54.48
CA LEU A 209 4.16 -1.87 -53.37
C LEU A 209 5.07 -0.78 -52.80
N PHE A 210 4.55 -0.01 -51.85
CA PHE A 210 5.37 0.82 -50.98
C PHE A 210 6.40 -0.08 -50.28
N GLN A 211 7.62 -0.04 -50.80
CA GLN A 211 8.77 -0.68 -50.21
C GLN A 211 9.04 -0.04 -48.86
N LEU A 212 8.83 -0.85 -47.82
CA LEU A 212 9.42 -0.73 -46.50
C LEU A 212 10.90 -0.35 -46.61
N ARG A 213 11.26 0.81 -46.06
CA ARG A 213 12.63 1.22 -45.81
C ARG A 213 13.07 0.65 -44.46
N PRO A 214 14.09 -0.22 -44.37
CA PRO A 214 14.69 -0.55 -43.09
C PRO A 214 15.85 0.40 -42.77
N GLU A 215 15.79 0.96 -41.56
CA GLU A 215 16.89 0.99 -40.57
C GLU A 215 18.32 1.30 -41.07
N GLN A 216 18.75 2.54 -40.85
CA GLN A 216 20.09 2.91 -40.35
C GLN A 216 19.84 4.11 -39.42
N GLY A 217 20.08 4.08 -38.11
CA GLY A 217 21.27 3.61 -37.44
C GLY A 217 22.11 4.84 -37.03
N SER A 218 22.10 5.14 -35.72
CA SER A 218 23.04 5.97 -34.95
C SER A 218 23.17 7.48 -35.26
N ALA A 219 22.81 8.33 -34.28
CA ALA A 219 23.78 9.13 -33.50
C ALA A 219 23.09 10.29 -32.73
N GLU A 220 22.92 10.12 -31.42
CA GLU A 220 23.30 11.19 -30.46
C GLU A 220 24.85 11.18 -30.38
N PRO A 221 25.56 12.30 -30.17
CA PRO A 221 25.38 13.15 -28.97
C PRO A 221 25.67 14.66 -29.16
N SER A 222 25.65 15.38 -28.01
CA SER A 222 26.11 16.77 -27.75
C SER A 222 25.03 17.83 -28.02
N GLY A 223 24.62 18.70 -27.11
CA GLY A 223 25.26 19.18 -25.88
C GLY A 223 25.32 20.70 -25.94
N GLU A 224 24.44 21.37 -25.18
CA GLU A 224 24.62 22.69 -24.55
C GLU A 224 23.58 22.84 -23.43
#